data_AF-G5RZM2-F1
#
_entry.id   AF-G5RZM2-F1
#
_cell.length_a   1.000
_cell.length_b   1.000
_cell.length_c   1.000
_cell.angle_alpha   90.00
_cell.angle_beta   90.00
_cell.angle_gamma   90.00
#
_symmetry.space_group_name_H-M   'P 1'
#
loop_
_entity.id
_entity.type
_entity.pdbx_description
1 polymer ?
#
loop_
_entity_poly.entity_id
_entity_poly.type
_entity_poly.pdbx_seq_one_letter_code
_entity_poly.pdbx_strand_id
1 'polypeptide(L)'
;MTNLHRLKTLLIAGIVAILALSPAYAKEKFKVITTFTVIADMAKNVAGDAAEVSSITKPGAEIHEYQPTPGDIKRAQGAQLILANGLNLERWFARFYQHLSGVPEVVVSTGVKPMGITEGPYNGKPNPHAWMSAENALIYVDNIRDALVKYDPDNAQIYKQNAERYKAKIRQMADPLRAELEKIPADQRWLVTSEGASLTWRAIT
;
A
#
# COMPACT_ATOMS: atom_id res chain seq x y z
N MET A 1 49.52 -48.63 5.20
CA MET A 1 49.50 -47.15 5.27
C MET A 1 48.42 -46.49 4.40
N THR A 2 47.70 -47.23 3.54
CA THR A 2 46.67 -46.73 2.59
C THR A 2 45.29 -46.48 3.21
N ASN A 3 44.88 -47.25 4.22
CA ASN A 3 43.57 -47.08 4.89
C ASN A 3 43.45 -45.81 5.73
N LEU A 4 44.57 -45.31 6.28
CA LEU A 4 44.60 -44.11 7.10
C LEU A 4 44.42 -42.82 6.27
N HIS A 5 44.84 -42.85 5.00
CA HIS A 5 44.62 -41.73 4.07
C HIS A 5 43.16 -41.65 3.62
N ARG A 6 42.52 -42.79 3.28
CA ARG A 6 41.08 -42.83 2.93
C ARG A 6 40.18 -42.35 4.05
N LEU A 7 40.51 -42.69 5.30
CA LEU A 7 39.75 -42.25 6.48
C LEU A 7 39.89 -40.74 6.73
N LYS A 8 41.08 -40.16 6.52
CA LYS A 8 41.30 -38.71 6.61
C LYS A 8 40.59 -37.94 5.49
N THR A 9 40.56 -38.45 4.25
CA THR A 9 39.85 -37.81 3.15
C THR A 9 38.32 -37.84 3.34
N LEU A 10 37.76 -38.92 3.89
CA LEU A 10 36.34 -39.01 4.24
C LEU A 10 35.94 -38.08 5.40
N LEU A 11 36.80 -37.91 6.41
CA LEU A 11 36.57 -36.97 7.52
C LEU A 11 36.61 -35.50 7.08
N ILE A 12 37.51 -35.14 6.15
CA ILE A 12 37.60 -33.76 5.63
C ILE A 12 36.40 -33.44 4.72
N ALA A 13 35.92 -34.38 3.91
CA ALA A 13 34.72 -34.19 3.10
C ALA A 13 33.44 -34.03 3.94
N GLY A 14 33.33 -34.75 5.07
CA GLY A 14 32.20 -34.62 6.00
C GLY A 14 32.15 -33.27 6.74
N ILE A 15 33.32 -32.70 7.08
CA ILE A 15 33.40 -31.39 7.76
C ILE A 15 33.09 -30.23 6.81
N VAL A 16 33.46 -30.32 5.52
CA VAL A 16 33.11 -29.32 4.50
C VAL A 16 31.61 -29.34 4.18
N ALA A 17 30.96 -30.51 4.20
CA ALA A 17 29.52 -30.61 3.98
C ALA A 17 28.67 -29.99 5.11
N ILE A 18 29.16 -30.00 6.35
CA ILE A 18 28.44 -29.42 7.51
C ILE A 18 28.59 -27.89 7.56
N LEU A 19 29.69 -27.32 7.05
CA LEU A 19 29.89 -25.86 6.99
C LEU A 19 29.05 -25.16 5.90
N ALA A 20 28.45 -25.91 4.97
CA ALA A 20 27.59 -25.37 3.91
C ALA A 20 26.11 -25.25 4.32
N LEU A 21 25.69 -25.80 5.47
CA LEU A 21 24.35 -25.66 6.03
C LEU A 21 24.33 -24.61 7.14
N SER A 22 24.70 -23.37 6.81
CA SER A 22 24.26 -22.25 7.64
C SER A 22 22.76 -22.09 7.42
N PRO A 23 21.90 -22.14 8.46
CA PRO A 23 20.50 -21.79 8.29
C PRO A 23 20.44 -20.38 7.72
N ALA A 24 19.87 -20.24 6.53
CA ALA A 24 19.54 -18.94 5.99
C ALA A 24 18.47 -18.34 6.91
N TYR A 25 18.90 -17.54 7.88
CA TYR A 25 17.98 -16.76 8.68
C TYR A 25 17.26 -15.80 7.74
N ALA A 26 15.98 -16.05 7.49
CA ALA A 26 15.14 -15.13 6.73
C ALA A 26 15.10 -13.81 7.52
N LYS A 27 15.65 -12.74 6.93
CA LYS A 27 15.56 -11.38 7.48
C LYS A 27 14.08 -11.07 7.71
N GLU A 28 13.74 -10.51 8.88
CA GLU A 28 12.37 -10.04 9.12
C GLU A 28 11.97 -9.05 8.02
N LYS A 29 10.77 -9.22 7.47
CA LYS A 29 10.25 -8.35 6.41
C LYS A 29 9.96 -6.96 6.99
N PHE A 30 10.17 -5.93 6.18
CA PHE A 30 9.75 -4.58 6.49
C PHE A 30 8.22 -4.53 6.66
N LYS A 31 7.72 -3.99 7.77
CA LYS A 31 6.30 -3.98 8.16
C LYS A 31 5.69 -2.61 7.90
N VAL A 32 4.67 -2.61 7.07
CA VAL A 32 3.91 -1.44 6.67
C VAL A 32 2.48 -1.57 7.17
N ILE A 33 2.00 -0.52 7.80
CA ILE A 33 0.60 -0.40 8.21
C ILE A 33 -0.07 0.65 7.34
N THR A 34 -1.28 0.35 6.88
CA THR A 34 -2.11 1.32 6.16
C THR A 34 -3.34 1.64 6.99
N THR A 35 -3.92 2.83 6.79
CA THR A 35 -5.15 3.21 7.49
C THR A 35 -6.33 2.32 7.10
N PHE A 36 -6.49 2.04 5.80
CA PHE A 36 -7.57 1.18 5.30
C PHE A 36 -7.15 0.26 4.15
N THR A 37 -8.07 -0.60 3.74
CA THR A 37 -7.81 -1.78 2.91
C THR A 37 -7.43 -1.47 1.46
N VAL A 38 -7.90 -0.37 0.87
CA VAL A 38 -7.54 -0.02 -0.52
C VAL A 38 -6.06 0.35 -0.60
N ILE A 39 -5.57 1.18 0.33
CA ILE A 39 -4.13 1.49 0.40
C ILE A 39 -3.33 0.22 0.72
N ALA A 40 -3.85 -0.68 1.56
CA ALA A 40 -3.18 -1.96 1.83
C ALA A 40 -3.02 -2.79 0.55
N ASP A 41 -4.05 -2.89 -0.30
CA ASP A 41 -3.96 -3.65 -1.54
C ASP A 41 -2.97 -3.03 -2.53
N MET A 42 -3.03 -1.71 -2.73
CA MET A 42 -2.07 -1.00 -3.58
C MET A 42 -0.64 -1.21 -3.07
N ALA A 43 -0.42 -1.05 -1.76
CA ALA A 43 0.89 -1.24 -1.15
C ALA A 43 1.38 -2.68 -1.19
N LYS A 44 0.51 -3.69 -1.05
CA LYS A 44 0.88 -5.11 -1.25
C LYS A 44 1.36 -5.37 -2.68
N ASN A 45 0.70 -4.78 -3.68
CA ASN A 45 1.11 -4.94 -5.07
C ASN A 45 2.49 -4.32 -5.35
N VAL A 46 2.82 -3.20 -4.70
CA VAL A 46 4.16 -2.58 -4.80
C VAL A 46 5.20 -3.34 -3.97
N ALA A 47 4.87 -3.72 -2.74
CA ALA A 47 5.74 -4.43 -1.82
C ALA A 47 6.13 -5.83 -2.33
N GLY A 48 5.19 -6.56 -2.92
CA GLY A 48 5.36 -7.99 -3.20
C GLY A 48 5.75 -8.76 -1.94
N ASP A 49 6.72 -9.68 -2.08
CA ASP A 49 7.22 -10.45 -0.94
C ASP A 49 8.28 -9.72 -0.10
N ALA A 50 8.73 -8.54 -0.50
CA ALA A 50 9.81 -7.82 0.18
C ALA A 50 9.37 -7.13 1.48
N ALA A 51 8.08 -6.80 1.62
CA ALA A 51 7.52 -6.19 2.82
C ALA A 51 6.18 -6.84 3.21
N GLU A 52 5.88 -6.85 4.50
CA GLU A 52 4.60 -7.24 5.06
C GLU A 52 3.70 -6.00 5.17
N VAL A 53 2.53 -6.04 4.53
CA VAL A 53 1.58 -4.92 4.52
C VAL A 53 0.26 -5.34 5.15
N SER A 54 -0.24 -4.58 6.12
CA SER A 54 -1.54 -4.82 6.73
C SER A 54 -2.32 -3.52 6.99
N SER A 55 -3.63 -3.63 7.17
CA SER A 55 -4.55 -2.48 7.35
C SER A 55 -4.98 -2.35 8.81
N ILE A 56 -5.16 -1.11 9.28
CA ILE A 56 -5.81 -0.83 10.56
C ILE A 56 -7.28 -1.21 10.49
N THR A 57 -8.04 -0.62 9.55
CA THR A 57 -9.44 -1.00 9.40
C THR A 57 -9.56 -2.37 8.72
N LYS A 58 -10.60 -3.11 9.11
CA LYS A 58 -10.94 -4.41 8.51
C LYS A 58 -11.78 -4.19 7.25
N PRO A 59 -11.82 -5.16 6.31
CA PRO A 59 -12.75 -5.11 5.19
C PRO A 59 -14.18 -4.86 5.66
N GLY A 60 -14.86 -3.91 5.01
CA GLY A 60 -16.25 -3.52 5.32
C GLY A 60 -16.43 -2.56 6.51
N ALA A 61 -15.36 -2.20 7.22
CA ALA A 61 -15.45 -1.15 8.24
C ALA A 61 -15.62 0.23 7.60
N GLU A 62 -16.43 1.08 8.24
CA GLU A 62 -16.46 2.52 7.98
C GLU A 62 -15.07 3.11 8.30
N ILE A 63 -14.57 4.02 7.46
CA ILE A 63 -13.16 4.47 7.49
C ILE A 63 -12.98 5.95 7.86
N HIS A 64 -14.01 6.79 7.69
CA HIS A 64 -13.94 8.22 7.97
C HIS A 64 -13.92 8.50 9.47
N GLU A 65 -14.77 7.80 10.22
CA GLU A 65 -15.01 7.95 11.66
C GLU A 65 -14.73 6.67 12.44
N TYR A 66 -13.94 5.77 11.86
CA TYR A 66 -13.46 4.57 12.54
C TYR A 66 -12.96 4.88 13.95
N GLN A 67 -13.23 3.98 14.89
CA GLN A 67 -12.78 4.08 16.27
C GLN A 67 -11.65 3.08 16.51
N PRO A 68 -10.38 3.53 16.55
CA PRO A 68 -9.26 2.63 16.79
C PRO A 68 -9.34 1.97 18.15
N THR A 69 -9.01 0.68 18.18
CA THR A 69 -8.93 -0.14 19.37
C THR A 69 -7.50 -0.17 19.92
N PRO A 70 -7.30 -0.53 21.19
CA PRO A 70 -5.96 -0.80 21.72
C PRO A 70 -5.18 -1.85 20.92
N GLY A 71 -5.89 -2.82 20.32
CA GLY A 71 -5.29 -3.81 19.43
C GLY A 71 -4.72 -3.22 18.15
N ASP A 72 -5.31 -2.13 17.64
CA ASP A 72 -4.82 -1.44 16.44
C ASP A 72 -3.54 -0.66 16.74
N ILE A 73 -3.50 0.00 17.89
CA ILE A 73 -2.29 0.69 18.38
C ILE A 73 -1.15 -0.31 18.54
N LYS A 74 -1.42 -1.47 19.18
CA LYS A 74 -0.41 -2.52 19.35
C LYS A 74 0.13 -3.05 18.02
N ARG A 75 -0.72 -3.20 16.99
CA ARG A 75 -0.27 -3.62 15.65
C ARG A 75 0.60 -2.54 14.98
N ALA A 76 0.27 -1.26 15.18
CA ALA A 76 1.01 -0.16 14.58
C ALA A 76 2.35 0.14 15.27
N GLN A 77 2.50 -0.14 16.57
CA GLN A 77 3.75 0.09 17.31
C GLN A 77 4.97 -0.69 16.77
N GLY A 78 4.74 -1.81 16.09
CA GLY A 78 5.80 -2.62 15.47
C GLY A 78 6.06 -2.33 13.99
N ALA A 79 5.35 -1.36 13.40
CA ALA A 79 5.50 -0.99 12.01
C ALA A 79 6.72 -0.08 11.80
N GLN A 80 7.34 -0.16 10.64
CA GLN A 80 8.41 0.76 10.23
C GLN A 80 7.90 1.87 9.32
N LEU A 81 6.66 1.78 8.83
CA LEU A 81 6.03 2.80 8.01
C LEU A 81 4.50 2.75 8.14
N ILE A 82 3.86 3.92 8.19
CA ILE A 82 2.41 4.06 8.10
C ILE A 82 2.05 4.83 6.84
N LEU A 83 1.10 4.29 6.06
CA LEU A 83 0.54 4.91 4.87
C LEU A 83 -0.90 5.35 5.13
N ALA A 84 -1.16 6.65 5.03
CA ALA A 84 -2.48 7.25 5.22
C ALA A 84 -2.97 7.92 3.94
N ASN A 85 -4.29 8.02 3.74
CA ASN A 85 -4.85 8.68 2.58
C ASN A 85 -4.63 10.18 2.64
N GLY A 86 -4.90 10.81 3.78
CA GLY A 86 -4.99 12.27 3.88
C GLY A 86 -6.27 12.78 3.22
N LEU A 87 -6.23 14.01 2.68
CA LEU A 87 -7.41 14.72 2.14
C LEU A 87 -8.61 14.76 3.11
N ASN A 88 -8.33 14.71 4.42
CA ASN A 88 -9.34 14.68 5.48
C ASN A 88 -10.24 13.43 5.48
N LEU A 89 -9.77 12.29 4.96
CA LEU A 89 -10.48 11.01 5.04
C LEU A 89 -10.53 10.51 6.48
N GLU A 90 -9.38 10.15 7.06
CA GLU A 90 -9.30 9.48 8.35
C GLU A 90 -9.29 10.48 9.51
N ARG A 91 -10.47 10.95 9.94
CA ARG A 91 -10.60 11.99 10.99
C ARG A 91 -10.04 11.54 12.35
N TRP A 92 -9.99 10.23 12.55
CA TRP A 92 -9.45 9.57 13.74
C TRP A 92 -7.92 9.50 13.73
N PHE A 93 -7.28 9.61 12.57
CA PHE A 93 -5.87 9.24 12.40
C PHE A 93 -4.92 10.12 13.19
N ALA A 94 -5.15 11.43 13.26
CA ALA A 94 -4.29 12.35 14.03
C ALA A 94 -4.22 11.97 15.52
N ARG A 95 -5.35 11.57 16.13
CA ARG A 95 -5.39 11.09 17.53
C ARG A 95 -4.74 9.71 17.68
N PHE A 96 -4.99 8.83 16.73
CA PHE A 96 -4.36 7.51 16.71
C PHE A 96 -2.82 7.60 16.65
N TYR A 97 -2.32 8.44 15.75
CA TYR A 97 -0.88 8.59 15.49
C TYR A 97 -0.12 9.19 16.68
N GLN A 98 -0.77 10.02 17.51
CA GLN A 98 -0.17 10.53 18.76
C GLN A 98 0.25 9.44 19.74
N HIS A 99 -0.32 8.24 19.65
CA HIS A 99 0.05 7.09 20.48
C HIS A 99 1.23 6.28 19.92
N LEU A 100 1.74 6.65 18.75
CA LEU A 100 2.87 6.01 18.09
C LEU A 100 4.10 6.89 18.21
N SER A 101 5.26 6.28 18.42
CA SER A 101 6.54 6.98 18.56
C SER A 101 7.56 6.37 17.61
N GLY A 102 8.20 7.21 16.79
CA GLY A 102 9.29 6.81 15.91
C GLY A 102 8.86 6.09 14.62
N VAL A 103 7.56 5.94 14.34
CA VAL A 103 7.06 5.36 13.09
C VAL A 103 6.72 6.49 12.10
N PRO A 104 7.37 6.57 10.93
CA PRO A 104 7.07 7.61 9.94
C PRO A 104 5.70 7.42 9.28
N GLU A 105 4.99 8.52 9.07
CA GLU A 105 3.77 8.62 8.27
C GLU A 105 4.08 9.13 6.86
N VAL A 106 3.45 8.54 5.84
CA VAL A 106 3.37 9.09 4.49
C VAL A 106 1.91 9.20 4.04
N VAL A 107 1.54 10.39 3.57
CA VAL A 107 0.25 10.67 2.93
C VAL A 107 0.34 10.27 1.45
N VAL A 108 -0.38 9.23 1.04
CA VAL A 108 -0.24 8.65 -0.32
C VAL A 108 -1.02 9.40 -1.39
N SER A 109 -1.87 10.37 -1.03
CA SER A 109 -2.58 11.23 -1.98
C SER A 109 -1.81 12.50 -2.36
N THR A 110 -0.60 12.71 -1.84
CA THR A 110 0.19 13.91 -2.15
C THR A 110 0.38 14.08 -3.67
N GLY A 111 0.08 15.27 -4.19
CA GLY A 111 0.15 15.59 -5.63
C GLY A 111 -1.15 15.35 -6.39
N VAL A 112 -2.16 14.71 -5.80
CA VAL A 112 -3.51 14.66 -6.38
C VAL A 112 -4.13 16.06 -6.37
N LYS A 113 -4.77 16.45 -7.48
CA LYS A 113 -5.65 17.61 -7.52
C LYS A 113 -7.04 17.22 -7.00
N PRO A 114 -7.42 17.63 -5.77
CA PRO A 114 -8.68 17.21 -5.21
C PRO A 114 -9.85 17.88 -5.92
N MET A 115 -10.96 17.16 -6.03
CA MET A 115 -12.23 17.78 -6.37
C MET A 115 -12.90 18.30 -5.11
N GLY A 116 -13.52 19.47 -5.18
CA GLY A 116 -14.27 20.01 -4.05
C GLY A 116 -15.58 19.25 -3.82
N ILE A 117 -15.97 19.10 -2.57
CA ILE A 117 -17.34 18.74 -2.18
C ILE A 117 -18.23 19.96 -2.47
N THR A 118 -19.34 19.76 -3.18
CA THR A 118 -20.18 20.87 -3.69
C THR A 118 -21.40 21.19 -2.83
N GLU A 119 -21.75 20.32 -1.87
CA GLU A 119 -22.98 20.43 -1.07
C GLU A 119 -22.74 19.98 0.38
N GLY A 120 -23.66 20.39 1.27
CA GLY A 120 -23.65 19.98 2.67
C GLY A 120 -22.58 20.65 3.55
N PRO A 121 -22.39 20.16 4.79
CA PRO A 121 -21.54 20.81 5.79
C PRO A 121 -20.03 20.79 5.46
N TYR A 122 -19.63 20.06 4.42
CA TYR A 122 -18.25 19.95 3.96
C TYR A 122 -18.01 20.69 2.62
N ASN A 123 -18.95 21.53 2.18
CA ASN A 123 -18.81 22.32 0.95
C ASN A 123 -17.47 23.07 0.91
N GLY A 124 -16.78 22.99 -0.24
CA GLY A 124 -15.47 23.60 -0.48
C GLY A 124 -14.27 22.81 0.06
N LYS A 125 -14.49 21.74 0.86
CA LYS A 125 -13.41 20.84 1.29
C LYS A 125 -13.04 19.84 0.19
N PRO A 126 -11.79 19.33 0.18
CA PRO A 126 -11.39 18.29 -0.76
C PRO A 126 -12.20 17.01 -0.52
N ASN A 127 -12.66 16.39 -1.61
CA ASN A 127 -13.24 15.05 -1.59
C ASN A 127 -12.10 14.03 -1.39
N PRO A 128 -12.13 13.22 -0.33
CA PRO A 128 -11.03 12.32 -0.01
C PRO A 128 -10.92 11.09 -0.92
N HIS A 129 -11.95 10.78 -1.70
CA HIS A 129 -12.10 9.53 -2.47
C HIS A 129 -11.29 9.52 -3.78
N ALA A 130 -10.09 10.11 -3.76
CA ALA A 130 -9.28 10.28 -4.96
C ALA A 130 -8.84 8.97 -5.61
N TRP A 131 -8.68 7.90 -4.83
CA TRP A 131 -8.28 6.57 -5.33
C TRP A 131 -9.28 5.94 -6.30
N MET A 132 -10.53 6.42 -6.32
CA MET A 132 -11.55 5.93 -7.26
C MET A 132 -11.23 6.33 -8.71
N SER A 133 -10.36 7.32 -8.92
CA SER A 133 -9.83 7.65 -10.24
C SER A 133 -8.62 6.77 -10.57
N ALA A 134 -8.66 6.09 -11.72
CA ALA A 134 -7.53 5.28 -12.19
C ALA A 134 -6.27 6.12 -12.42
N GLU A 135 -6.41 7.35 -12.88
CA GLU A 135 -5.29 8.28 -13.07
C GLU A 135 -4.67 8.68 -11.73
N ASN A 136 -5.50 9.03 -10.74
CA ASN A 136 -5.03 9.33 -9.39
C ASN A 136 -4.42 8.09 -8.72
N ALA A 137 -4.96 6.89 -8.96
CA ALA A 137 -4.40 5.66 -8.42
C ALA A 137 -2.93 5.45 -8.85
N LEU A 138 -2.51 5.95 -10.03
CA LEU A 138 -1.10 5.93 -10.44
C LEU A 138 -0.23 6.81 -9.52
N ILE A 139 -0.73 7.98 -9.12
CA ILE A 139 -0.06 8.87 -8.15
C ILE A 139 0.07 8.18 -6.79
N TYR A 140 -0.98 7.50 -6.33
CA TYR A 140 -0.92 6.71 -5.09
C TYR A 140 0.17 5.65 -5.17
N VAL A 141 0.24 4.90 -6.28
CA VAL A 141 1.27 3.87 -6.48
C VAL A 141 2.67 4.45 -6.49
N ASP A 142 2.88 5.61 -7.14
CA ASP A 142 4.17 6.29 -7.15
C ASP A 142 4.58 6.76 -5.74
N ASN A 143 3.66 7.36 -4.98
CA ASN A 143 3.92 7.79 -3.60
C ASN A 143 4.23 6.62 -2.66
N ILE A 144 3.52 5.50 -2.82
CA ILE A 144 3.78 4.27 -2.05
C ILE A 144 5.16 3.70 -2.39
N ARG A 145 5.51 3.63 -3.69
CA ARG A 145 6.83 3.20 -4.14
C ARG A 145 7.92 4.06 -3.51
N ASP A 146 7.77 5.37 -3.57
CA ASP A 146 8.80 6.29 -3.09
C ASP A 146 8.96 6.23 -1.58
N ALA A 147 7.86 6.04 -0.84
CA ALA A 147 7.90 5.76 0.59
C ALA A 147 8.67 4.46 0.90
N LEU A 148 8.32 3.37 0.23
CA LEU A 148 8.98 2.07 0.43
C LEU A 148 10.48 2.13 0.07
N VAL A 149 10.84 2.77 -1.04
CA VAL A 149 12.25 2.98 -1.44
C VAL A 149 13.02 3.80 -0.41
N LYS A 150 12.38 4.82 0.18
CA LYS A 150 13.01 5.69 1.16
C LYS A 150 13.25 4.97 2.49
N TYR A 151 12.29 4.19 2.97
CA TYR A 151 12.33 3.60 4.30
C TYR A 151 12.83 2.14 4.32
N ASP A 152 12.87 1.46 3.16
CA ASP A 152 13.50 0.13 2.98
C ASP A 152 14.34 0.09 1.67
N PRO A 153 15.49 0.80 1.64
CA PRO A 153 16.29 0.97 0.41
C PRO A 153 16.91 -0.34 -0.11
N ASP A 154 17.11 -1.33 0.74
CA ASP A 154 17.66 -2.65 0.36
C ASP A 154 16.78 -3.34 -0.71
N ASN A 155 15.46 -3.08 -0.66
CA ASN A 155 14.47 -3.65 -1.57
C ASN A 155 14.00 -2.67 -2.66
N ALA A 156 14.66 -1.52 -2.81
CA ALA A 156 14.20 -0.43 -3.68
C ALA A 156 13.92 -0.84 -5.13
N GLN A 157 14.76 -1.72 -5.69
CA GLN A 157 14.59 -2.17 -7.07
C GLN A 157 13.34 -3.05 -7.25
N ILE A 158 13.01 -3.87 -6.24
CA ILE A 158 11.80 -4.69 -6.23
C ILE A 158 10.57 -3.78 -6.25
N TYR A 159 10.54 -2.77 -5.38
CA TYR A 159 9.41 -1.83 -5.32
C TYR A 159 9.21 -1.06 -6.62
N LYS A 160 10.30 -0.59 -7.25
CA LYS A 160 10.24 0.10 -8.55
C LYS A 160 9.64 -0.79 -9.64
N GLN A 161 10.14 -2.02 -9.77
CA GLN A 161 9.64 -2.97 -10.78
C GLN A 161 8.19 -3.37 -10.54
N ASN A 162 7.82 -3.61 -9.29
CA ASN A 162 6.46 -3.97 -8.90
C ASN A 162 5.48 -2.81 -9.14
N ALA A 163 5.87 -1.58 -8.82
CA ALA A 163 5.07 -0.39 -9.07
C ALA A 163 4.79 -0.21 -10.57
N GLU A 164 5.79 -0.33 -11.45
CA GLU A 164 5.56 -0.22 -12.90
C GLU A 164 4.64 -1.33 -13.41
N ARG A 165 4.83 -2.57 -12.95
CA ARG A 165 3.96 -3.69 -13.31
C ARG A 165 2.52 -3.47 -12.85
N TYR A 166 2.33 -2.94 -11.64
CA TYR A 166 1.00 -2.68 -11.10
C TYR A 166 0.30 -1.50 -11.81
N LYS A 167 1.02 -0.41 -12.09
CA LYS A 167 0.51 0.71 -12.90
C LYS A 167 0.07 0.25 -14.29
N ALA A 168 0.83 -0.64 -14.93
CA ALA A 168 0.43 -1.22 -16.21
C ALA A 168 -0.90 -1.99 -16.11
N LYS A 169 -1.10 -2.78 -15.04
CA LYS A 169 -2.37 -3.48 -14.77
C LYS A 169 -3.53 -2.52 -14.55
N ILE A 170 -3.32 -1.43 -13.79
CA ILE A 170 -4.34 -0.41 -13.55
C ILE A 170 -4.81 0.18 -14.88
N ARG A 171 -3.90 0.60 -15.76
CA ARG A 171 -4.24 1.14 -17.08
C ARG A 171 -4.96 0.12 -17.95
N GLN A 172 -4.43 -1.11 -18.01
CA GLN A 172 -5.05 -2.21 -18.78
C GLN A 172 -6.50 -2.48 -18.36
N MET A 173 -6.83 -2.31 -17.08
CA MET A 173 -8.19 -2.46 -16.56
C MET A 173 -9.05 -1.22 -16.79
N ALA A 174 -8.48 -0.02 -16.62
CA ALA A 174 -9.21 1.24 -16.63
C ALA A 174 -9.54 1.73 -18.04
N ASP A 175 -8.61 1.62 -18.99
CA ASP A 175 -8.75 2.18 -20.33
C ASP A 175 -9.97 1.59 -21.09
N PRO A 176 -10.24 0.27 -21.06
CA PRO A 176 -11.44 -0.30 -21.67
C PRO A 176 -12.73 0.19 -21.00
N LEU A 177 -12.75 0.29 -19.66
CA LEU A 177 -13.92 0.77 -18.93
C LEU A 177 -14.24 2.22 -19.26
N ARG A 178 -13.22 3.07 -19.39
CA ARG A 178 -13.38 4.45 -19.84
C ARG A 178 -14.00 4.51 -21.23
N ALA A 179 -13.48 3.72 -22.18
CA ALA A 179 -14.01 3.68 -23.54
C ALA A 179 -15.48 3.21 -23.61
N GLU A 180 -15.89 2.28 -22.74
CA GLU A 180 -17.30 1.87 -22.65
C GLU A 180 -18.19 2.96 -22.06
N LEU A 181 -17.73 3.66 -21.02
CA LEU A 181 -18.48 4.76 -20.40
C LEU A 181 -18.65 5.96 -21.33
N GLU A 182 -17.66 6.23 -22.18
CA GLU A 182 -17.73 7.30 -23.18
C GLU A 182 -18.83 7.07 -24.23
N LYS A 183 -19.30 5.83 -24.42
CA LYS A 183 -20.43 5.52 -25.31
C LYS A 183 -21.78 5.96 -24.74
N ILE A 184 -21.90 6.15 -23.44
CA ILE A 184 -23.13 6.64 -22.82
C ILE A 184 -23.30 8.11 -23.22
N PRO A 185 -24.45 8.54 -23.75
CA PRO A 185 -24.69 9.95 -24.05
C PRO A 185 -24.47 10.84 -22.82
N ALA A 186 -23.82 11.99 -23.00
CA ALA A 186 -23.41 12.84 -21.87
C ALA A 186 -24.60 13.29 -20.99
N ASP A 187 -25.76 13.51 -21.59
CA ASP A 187 -27.03 13.85 -20.94
C ASP A 187 -27.67 12.67 -20.17
N GLN A 188 -27.15 11.45 -20.34
CA GLN A 188 -27.60 10.23 -19.67
C GLN A 188 -26.57 9.67 -18.68
N ARG A 189 -25.39 10.28 -18.55
CA ARG A 189 -24.33 9.89 -17.59
C ARG A 189 -24.66 10.34 -16.16
N TRP A 190 -25.74 9.79 -15.61
CA TRP A 190 -26.16 10.00 -14.22
C TRP A 190 -25.76 8.80 -13.37
N LEU A 191 -24.97 9.07 -12.32
CA LEU A 191 -24.59 8.08 -11.32
C LEU A 191 -25.16 8.52 -9.98
N VAL A 192 -26.14 7.76 -9.48
CA VAL A 192 -26.80 8.02 -8.19
C VAL A 192 -26.27 7.03 -7.16
N THR A 193 -25.63 7.53 -6.11
CA THR A 193 -25.06 6.75 -5.01
C THR A 193 -25.40 7.39 -3.67
N SER A 194 -25.35 6.62 -2.58
CA SER A 194 -25.64 7.14 -1.23
C SER A 194 -24.61 8.16 -0.76
N GLU A 195 -23.32 7.85 -0.92
CA GLU A 195 -22.22 8.77 -0.66
C GLU A 195 -21.68 9.31 -2.00
N GLY A 196 -21.27 10.58 -2.04
CA GLY A 196 -20.58 11.21 -3.16
C GLY A 196 -19.12 10.73 -3.37
N ALA A 197 -18.80 9.50 -2.94
CA ALA A 197 -17.48 8.91 -3.08
C ALA A 197 -17.09 8.67 -4.55
N SER A 198 -18.09 8.53 -5.42
CA SER A 198 -17.92 8.34 -6.86
C SER A 198 -17.63 9.63 -7.63
N LEU A 199 -17.66 10.81 -6.97
CA LEU A 199 -17.45 12.09 -7.66
C LEU A 199 -16.13 12.08 -8.45
N THR A 200 -15.05 11.56 -7.89
CA THR A 200 -13.72 11.50 -8.52
C THR A 200 -13.65 10.60 -9.76
N TRP A 201 -14.63 9.70 -9.95
CA TRP A 201 -14.82 8.94 -11.18
C TRP A 201 -15.29 9.84 -12.35
N ARG A 202 -16.09 10.87 -12.05
CA ARG A 202 -16.73 11.74 -13.04
C ARG A 202 -15.76 12.70 -13.74
N ALA A 203 -14.58 12.97 -13.16
CA ALA A 203 -13.56 13.82 -13.77
C ALA A 203 -12.81 13.16 -14.96
N ILE A 204 -13.12 11.89 -15.26
CA ILE A 204 -12.45 11.06 -16.27
C ILE A 204 -13.36 10.84 -17.49
N THR A 205 -14.61 11.33 -17.46
CA THR A 205 -15.57 11.27 -18.58
C THR A 205 -16.04 12.65 -18.97
#